data_AF-A0A7X8C242-F1
#
_entry.id   AF-A0A7X8C242-F1
#
_cell.length_a   1.000
_cell.length_b   1.000
_cell.length_c   1.000
_cell.angle_alpha   90.00
_cell.angle_beta   90.00
_cell.angle_gamma   90.00
#
_symmetry.space_group_name_H-M   'P 1'
#
loop_
_entity.id
_entity.type
_entity.pdbx_description
1 polymer ?
#
loop_
_entity_poly.entity_id
_entity_poly.type
_entity_poly.pdbx_seq_one_letter_code
_entity_poly.pdbx_strand_id
1 'polypeptide(L)'
;MKNIIRIFMITAVLAMTITSCKKDKVEPNAPTISNVEFGHDNNKTAYVGADLHVEADISAPGKIDNIKVELHPESGSGWEYSEVFKTDFEGLLNATFHKHIQISEDAQPGEYHLHFTVTDKNGKQTSEEAHIQIINDPSLPSVANYSVHVEDGGNTLHVEAHITAPNKIAEVEVEIHGPWEEEFEYDDVAMVGQTSYHFSKHIDISNAPSGHYHVHLGITDQDGKNIEFEEHFNK
;
A
#
# COMPACT_ATOMS: atom_id res chain seq x y z
N MET A 1 73.90 -65.09 25.84
CA MET A 1 73.04 -64.21 26.64
C MET A 1 73.15 -62.78 26.11
N LYS A 2 72.16 -62.31 25.34
CA LYS A 2 71.71 -60.91 25.26
C LYS A 2 70.52 -60.85 24.29
N ASN A 3 69.34 -60.65 24.87
CA ASN A 3 68.12 -60.26 24.18
C ASN A 3 68.23 -58.80 23.72
N ILE A 4 67.33 -58.36 22.84
CA ILE A 4 66.51 -57.11 22.88
C ILE A 4 65.99 -56.86 21.45
N ILE A 5 64.78 -57.37 21.15
CA ILE A 5 63.51 -56.63 21.00
C ILE A 5 63.48 -55.75 19.73
N ARG A 6 62.79 -56.25 18.69
CA ARG A 6 62.31 -55.44 17.57
C ARG A 6 60.95 -54.85 17.94
N ILE A 7 60.89 -53.53 18.12
CA ILE A 7 59.63 -52.80 18.32
C ILE A 7 58.93 -52.70 16.96
N PHE A 8 57.80 -53.38 16.81
CA PHE A 8 56.88 -53.19 15.69
C PHE A 8 55.89 -52.09 16.11
N MET A 9 56.05 -50.88 15.56
CA MET A 9 55.15 -49.76 15.82
C MET A 9 53.94 -49.90 14.89
N ILE A 10 52.85 -50.48 15.41
CA ILE A 10 51.55 -50.51 14.73
C ILE A 10 50.89 -49.15 14.95
N THR A 11 50.99 -48.27 13.96
CA THR A 11 50.23 -47.02 13.90
C THR A 11 48.79 -47.34 13.51
N ALA A 12 47.90 -47.38 14.50
CA ALA A 12 46.46 -47.45 14.28
C ALA A 12 45.96 -46.09 13.76
N VAL A 13 45.71 -46.01 12.44
CA VAL A 13 45.04 -44.87 11.82
C VAL A 13 43.56 -44.96 12.19
N LEU A 14 43.17 -44.21 13.23
CA LEU A 14 41.77 -44.01 13.59
C LEU A 14 41.14 -43.06 12.58
N ALA A 15 40.49 -43.62 11.56
CA ALA A 15 39.68 -42.86 10.61
C ALA A 15 38.45 -42.28 11.34
N MET A 16 38.55 -41.04 11.80
CA MET A 16 37.40 -40.27 12.26
C MET A 16 36.57 -39.87 11.04
N THR A 17 35.53 -40.64 10.74
CA THR A 17 34.50 -40.24 9.78
C THR A 17 33.67 -39.13 10.41
N ILE A 18 34.00 -37.88 10.12
CA ILE A 18 33.13 -36.73 10.37
C ILE A 18 31.89 -36.86 9.48
N THR A 19 30.81 -37.39 10.05
CA THR A 19 29.48 -37.30 9.44
C THR A 19 29.03 -35.84 9.51
N SER A 20 29.23 -35.12 8.41
CA SER A 20 28.64 -33.80 8.22
C SER A 20 27.16 -33.99 7.99
N CYS A 21 26.37 -33.91 9.06
CA CYS A 21 24.93 -33.72 8.95
C CYS A 21 24.72 -32.38 8.24
N LYS A 22 24.47 -32.41 6.92
CA LYS A 22 23.80 -31.31 6.23
C LYS A 22 22.44 -31.18 6.92
N LYS A 23 22.31 -30.20 7.83
CA LYS A 23 20.99 -29.71 8.19
C LYS A 23 20.50 -29.02 6.93
N ASP A 24 19.68 -29.70 6.15
CA ASP A 24 18.96 -29.08 5.05
C ASP A 24 18.18 -27.92 5.67
N LYS A 25 18.64 -26.69 5.42
CA LYS A 25 17.89 -25.51 5.80
C LYS A 25 16.62 -25.57 4.96
N VAL A 26 15.49 -25.75 5.61
CA VAL A 26 14.20 -25.61 4.96
C VAL A 26 14.09 -24.13 4.59
N GLU A 27 14.29 -23.83 3.31
CA GLU A 27 14.12 -22.48 2.79
C GLU A 27 12.64 -22.08 2.94
N PRO A 28 12.34 -20.91 3.52
CA PRO A 28 10.95 -20.44 3.68
C PRO A 28 10.22 -20.41 2.34
N ASN A 29 8.91 -20.65 2.30
CA ASN A 29 8.13 -20.52 1.06
C ASN A 29 8.15 -19.07 0.53
N ALA A 30 7.87 -18.90 -0.76
CA ALA A 30 7.66 -17.58 -1.36
C ALA A 30 6.48 -16.85 -0.70
N PRO A 31 6.40 -15.52 -0.82
CA PRO A 31 5.25 -14.76 -0.35
C PRO A 31 3.92 -15.26 -0.95
N THR A 32 2.82 -15.01 -0.27
CA THR A 32 1.47 -15.15 -0.80
C THR A 32 0.76 -13.82 -0.74
N ILE A 33 -0.06 -13.54 -1.75
CA ILE A 33 -0.91 -12.36 -1.87
C ILE A 33 -2.35 -12.86 -1.90
N SER A 34 -3.25 -12.19 -1.20
CA SER A 34 -4.68 -12.51 -1.14
C SER A 34 -5.51 -11.25 -0.91
N ASN A 35 -6.84 -11.36 -1.07
CA ASN A 35 -7.78 -10.25 -0.83
C ASN A 35 -7.36 -8.98 -1.58
N VAL A 36 -7.02 -9.14 -2.86
CA VAL A 36 -6.59 -8.03 -3.71
C VAL A 36 -7.77 -7.18 -4.12
N GLU A 37 -7.61 -5.88 -3.95
CA GLU A 37 -8.51 -4.84 -4.43
C GLU A 37 -7.71 -3.80 -5.22
N PHE A 38 -8.02 -3.67 -6.51
CA PHE A 38 -7.45 -2.64 -7.37
C PHE A 38 -8.56 -1.74 -7.90
N GLY A 39 -8.58 -0.49 -7.45
CA GLY A 39 -9.72 0.41 -7.53
C GLY A 39 -10.80 0.02 -6.53
N HIS A 40 -11.61 0.99 -6.13
CA HIS A 40 -12.69 0.79 -5.15
C HIS A 40 -13.62 -0.37 -5.56
N ASP A 41 -13.97 -1.23 -4.61
CA ASP A 41 -14.72 -2.49 -4.80
C ASP A 41 -14.08 -3.43 -5.84
N ASN A 42 -12.77 -3.33 -6.04
CA ASN A 42 -11.99 -4.06 -7.03
C ASN A 42 -12.53 -3.89 -8.46
N ASN A 43 -13.08 -2.71 -8.76
CA ASN A 43 -13.70 -2.41 -10.06
C ASN A 43 -12.68 -2.22 -11.20
N LYS A 44 -11.38 -2.17 -10.88
CA LYS A 44 -10.25 -2.01 -11.82
C LYS A 44 -10.35 -0.75 -12.67
N THR A 45 -10.91 0.30 -12.11
CA THR A 45 -11.05 1.61 -12.72
C THR A 45 -10.25 2.62 -11.93
N ALA A 46 -9.57 3.51 -12.64
CA ALA A 46 -8.95 4.69 -12.07
C ALA A 46 -9.35 5.92 -12.88
N TYR A 47 -9.16 7.10 -12.31
CA TYR A 47 -9.55 8.35 -12.94
C TYR A 47 -8.36 9.30 -13.07
N VAL A 48 -8.30 10.02 -14.19
CA VAL A 48 -7.22 10.98 -14.45
C VAL A 48 -7.19 12.05 -13.35
N GLY A 49 -6.02 12.24 -12.73
CA GLY A 49 -5.82 13.23 -11.66
C GLY A 49 -6.31 12.82 -10.27
N ALA A 50 -6.82 11.60 -10.11
CA ALA A 50 -7.34 11.07 -8.87
C ALA A 50 -6.53 9.87 -8.37
N ASP A 51 -6.82 9.44 -7.15
CA ASP A 51 -6.18 8.27 -6.57
C ASP A 51 -6.75 6.94 -7.10
N LEU A 52 -5.87 5.96 -7.28
CA LEU A 52 -6.21 4.55 -7.44
C LEU A 52 -5.95 3.83 -6.12
N HIS A 53 -7.01 3.44 -5.42
CA HIS A 53 -6.92 2.57 -4.24
C HIS A 53 -6.34 1.20 -4.60
N VAL A 54 -5.40 0.72 -3.79
CA VAL A 54 -4.72 -0.58 -3.93
C VAL A 54 -4.62 -1.23 -2.56
N GLU A 55 -5.32 -2.34 -2.37
CA GLU A 55 -5.27 -3.16 -1.16
C GLU A 55 -4.89 -4.61 -1.45
N ALA A 56 -4.13 -5.23 -0.54
CA ALA A 56 -3.83 -6.66 -0.54
C ALA A 56 -3.35 -7.17 0.83
N ASP A 57 -3.76 -8.38 1.20
CA ASP A 57 -3.18 -9.13 2.30
C ASP A 57 -1.93 -9.90 1.85
N ILE A 58 -0.87 -9.81 2.65
CA ILE A 58 0.44 -10.37 2.35
C ILE A 58 0.88 -11.30 3.47
N SER A 59 1.37 -12.49 3.11
CA SER A 59 2.14 -13.36 4.02
C SER A 59 3.48 -13.74 3.41
N ALA A 60 4.58 -13.40 4.06
CA ALA A 60 5.94 -13.68 3.62
C ALA A 60 6.72 -14.44 4.72
N PRO A 61 6.80 -15.78 4.65
CA PRO A 61 7.56 -16.56 5.62
C PRO A 61 9.05 -16.19 5.69
N GLY A 62 9.62 -15.70 4.57
CA GLY A 62 10.97 -15.14 4.48
C GLY A 62 11.12 -13.72 5.04
N LYS A 63 10.03 -13.13 5.56
CA LYS A 63 9.84 -11.71 5.88
C LYS A 63 9.87 -10.81 4.64
N ILE A 64 8.98 -9.84 4.59
CA ILE A 64 8.93 -8.87 3.49
C ILE A 64 10.25 -8.09 3.45
N ASP A 65 10.82 -7.91 2.26
CA ASP A 65 11.87 -6.94 2.00
C ASP A 65 11.28 -5.64 1.44
N ASN A 66 10.43 -5.76 0.43
CA ASN A 66 9.71 -4.64 -0.19
C ASN A 66 8.47 -5.10 -0.95
N ILE A 67 7.59 -4.15 -1.24
CA ILE A 67 6.44 -4.30 -2.13
C ILE A 67 6.61 -3.28 -3.25
N LYS A 68 6.38 -3.67 -4.50
CA LYS A 68 6.49 -2.80 -5.66
C LYS A 68 5.16 -2.74 -6.38
N VAL A 69 4.72 -1.52 -6.69
CA VAL A 69 3.56 -1.28 -7.55
C VAL A 69 4.06 -0.58 -8.81
N GLU A 70 3.69 -1.14 -9.95
CA GLU A 70 3.98 -0.57 -11.27
C GLU A 70 2.68 -0.46 -12.04
N LEU A 71 2.53 0.62 -12.79
CA LEU A 71 1.40 0.84 -13.68
C LEU A 71 1.93 1.47 -14.97
N HIS A 72 1.69 0.82 -16.10
CA HIS A 72 2.12 1.34 -17.40
C HIS A 72 1.04 1.10 -18.46
N PRO A 73 1.00 1.88 -19.55
CA PRO A 73 0.02 1.67 -20.61
C PRO A 73 0.15 0.25 -21.16
N GLU A 74 -0.97 -0.43 -21.40
CA GLU A 74 -0.97 -1.78 -22.00
C GLU A 74 -0.37 -1.75 -23.41
N SER A 75 -0.56 -0.64 -24.12
CA SER A 75 0.02 -0.44 -25.44
C SER A 75 0.43 1.01 -25.67
N GLY A 76 1.46 1.19 -26.51
CA GLY A 76 1.95 2.51 -26.90
C GLY A 76 2.92 3.11 -25.89
N SER A 77 2.89 4.44 -25.78
CA SER A 77 3.70 5.22 -24.86
C SER A 77 2.78 6.18 -24.10
N GLY A 78 3.04 6.40 -22.82
CA GLY A 78 2.22 7.26 -21.99
C GLY A 78 2.83 7.47 -20.62
N TRP A 79 2.03 7.99 -19.70
CA TRP A 79 2.41 8.06 -18.29
C TRP A 79 2.69 6.66 -17.74
N GLU A 80 3.71 6.54 -16.88
CA GLU A 80 4.05 5.30 -16.17
C GLU A 80 4.27 5.64 -14.69
N TYR A 81 3.96 4.68 -13.82
CA TYR A 81 4.17 4.74 -12.40
C TYR A 81 5.00 3.54 -11.94
N SER A 82 5.94 3.78 -11.02
CA SER A 82 6.73 2.72 -10.39
C SER A 82 7.18 3.20 -9.01
N GLU A 83 6.66 2.56 -7.96
CA GLU A 83 7.04 2.85 -6.58
C GLU A 83 7.39 1.57 -5.82
N VAL A 84 8.39 1.68 -4.95
CA VAL A 84 8.83 0.62 -4.04
C VAL A 84 8.52 1.04 -2.62
N PHE A 85 7.55 0.37 -2.02
CA PHE A 85 7.17 0.53 -0.63
C PHE A 85 8.01 -0.39 0.26
N LYS A 86 8.78 0.22 1.17
CA LYS A 86 9.70 -0.51 2.04
C LYS A 86 9.55 -0.17 3.52
N THR A 87 9.49 1.11 3.86
CA THR A 87 9.54 1.60 5.24
C THR A 87 8.50 0.94 6.16
N ASP A 88 7.26 0.78 5.68
CA ASP A 88 6.14 0.29 6.48
C ASP A 88 6.11 -1.25 6.58
N PHE A 89 6.80 -1.94 5.66
CA PHE A 89 6.62 -3.38 5.44
C PHE A 89 7.86 -4.22 5.76
N GLU A 90 9.06 -3.63 5.73
CA GLU A 90 10.31 -4.39 5.83
C GLU A 90 10.40 -5.20 7.14
N GLY A 91 10.61 -6.50 7.00
CA GLY A 91 10.83 -7.42 8.11
C GLY A 91 9.54 -8.01 8.70
N LEU A 92 8.37 -7.57 8.25
CA LEU A 92 7.08 -8.14 8.65
C LEU A 92 6.88 -9.54 8.06
N LEU A 93 6.18 -10.38 8.81
CA LEU A 93 5.75 -11.71 8.34
C LEU A 93 4.41 -11.63 7.61
N ASN A 94 3.49 -10.80 8.09
CA ASN A 94 2.22 -10.52 7.47
C ASN A 94 2.01 -9.00 7.48
N ALA A 95 1.36 -8.48 6.45
CA ALA A 95 0.97 -7.09 6.35
C ALA A 95 -0.28 -6.99 5.48
N THR A 96 -1.09 -5.97 5.74
CA THR A 96 -2.09 -5.49 4.79
C THR A 96 -1.47 -4.29 4.10
N PHE A 97 -1.33 -4.38 2.78
CA PHE A 97 -1.00 -3.24 1.94
C PHE A 97 -2.31 -2.51 1.70
N HIS A 98 -2.35 -1.22 2.02
CA HIS A 98 -3.45 -0.32 1.71
C HIS A 98 -2.77 1.00 1.35
N LYS A 99 -2.74 1.34 0.06
CA LYS A 99 -2.16 2.58 -0.45
C LYS A 99 -2.98 3.10 -1.62
N HIS A 100 -2.89 4.41 -1.81
CA HIS A 100 -3.53 5.11 -2.91
C HIS A 100 -2.43 5.55 -3.87
N ILE A 101 -2.65 5.33 -5.16
CA ILE A 101 -1.68 5.64 -6.21
C ILE A 101 -2.21 6.81 -7.01
N GLN A 102 -1.59 7.98 -6.86
CA GLN A 102 -2.02 9.16 -7.58
C GLN A 102 -1.84 8.99 -9.09
N ILE A 103 -2.96 8.98 -9.81
CA ILE A 103 -2.96 8.96 -11.27
C ILE A 103 -2.64 10.37 -11.76
N SER A 104 -1.61 10.48 -12.61
CA SER A 104 -1.21 11.79 -13.15
C SER A 104 -2.35 12.47 -13.92
N GLU A 105 -2.47 13.79 -13.78
CA GLU A 105 -3.35 14.62 -14.63
C GLU A 105 -3.01 14.52 -16.12
N ASP A 106 -1.76 14.16 -16.45
CA ASP A 106 -1.29 13.96 -17.83
C ASP A 106 -1.51 12.52 -18.34
N ALA A 107 -2.04 11.62 -17.50
CA ALA A 107 -2.33 10.25 -17.89
C ALA A 107 -3.37 10.21 -19.02
N GLN A 108 -3.08 9.45 -20.07
CA GLN A 108 -4.02 9.28 -21.16
C GLN A 108 -5.10 8.27 -20.76
N PRO A 109 -6.40 8.53 -20.99
CA PRO A 109 -7.43 7.52 -20.80
C PRO A 109 -7.15 6.28 -21.66
N GLY A 110 -7.28 5.09 -21.06
CA GLY A 110 -6.94 3.83 -21.71
C GLY A 110 -6.72 2.70 -20.71
N GLU A 111 -6.40 1.51 -21.24
CA GLU A 111 -6.02 0.36 -20.43
C GLU A 111 -4.54 0.43 -20.04
N TYR A 112 -4.29 0.19 -18.75
CA TYR A 112 -2.97 0.12 -18.14
C TYR A 112 -2.78 -1.24 -17.49
N HIS A 113 -1.56 -1.75 -17.50
CA HIS A 113 -1.19 -2.98 -16.83
C HIS A 113 -0.55 -2.66 -15.47
N LEU A 114 -1.18 -3.15 -14.42
CA LEU A 114 -0.72 -3.04 -13.05
C LEU A 114 0.07 -4.31 -12.67
N HIS A 115 1.26 -4.13 -12.13
CA HIS A 115 2.03 -5.19 -11.49
C HIS A 115 2.19 -4.88 -9.99
N PHE A 116 1.67 -5.77 -9.14
CA PHE A 116 1.83 -5.73 -7.70
C PHE A 116 2.76 -6.86 -7.27
N THR A 117 3.99 -6.55 -6.87
CA THR A 117 5.03 -7.56 -6.57
C THR A 117 5.51 -7.47 -5.13
N VAL A 118 5.44 -8.59 -4.41
CA VAL A 118 6.02 -8.72 -3.06
C VAL A 118 7.34 -9.47 -3.16
N THR A 119 8.41 -8.89 -2.60
CA THR A 119 9.73 -9.52 -2.49
C THR A 119 10.06 -9.81 -1.02
N ASP A 120 10.49 -11.04 -0.70
CA ASP A 120 10.98 -11.41 0.63
C ASP A 120 12.50 -11.18 0.79
N LYS A 121 13.01 -11.23 2.02
CA LYS A 121 14.45 -11.04 2.33
C LYS A 121 15.36 -12.14 1.79
N ASN A 122 14.81 -13.26 1.32
CA ASN A 122 15.54 -14.32 0.65
C ASN A 122 15.51 -14.15 -0.88
N GLY A 123 14.88 -13.08 -1.40
CA GLY A 123 14.74 -12.78 -2.82
C GLY A 123 13.64 -13.56 -3.52
N LYS A 124 12.74 -14.23 -2.79
CA LYS A 124 11.57 -14.89 -3.39
C LYS A 124 10.49 -13.85 -3.65
N GLN A 125 9.82 -14.00 -4.78
CA GLN A 125 8.82 -13.06 -5.26
C GLN A 125 7.51 -13.75 -5.59
N THR A 126 6.42 -13.02 -5.39
CA THR A 126 5.09 -13.34 -5.88
C THR A 126 4.48 -12.05 -6.41
N SER A 127 3.76 -12.14 -7.52
CA SER A 127 3.13 -10.98 -8.17
C SER A 127 1.67 -11.27 -8.48
N GLU A 128 0.85 -10.24 -8.37
CA GLU A 128 -0.51 -10.17 -8.90
C GLU A 128 -0.56 -9.08 -9.96
N GLU A 129 -1.36 -9.30 -11.00
CA GLU A 129 -1.45 -8.41 -12.16
C GLU A 129 -2.90 -8.10 -12.49
N ALA A 130 -3.16 -6.88 -12.96
CA ALA A 130 -4.49 -6.47 -13.39
C ALA A 130 -4.44 -5.47 -14.55
N HIS A 131 -5.50 -5.45 -15.34
CA HIS A 131 -5.74 -4.38 -16.30
C HIS A 131 -6.60 -3.33 -15.61
N ILE A 132 -6.08 -2.11 -15.52
CA ILE A 132 -6.76 -0.95 -14.94
C ILE A 132 -7.23 -0.05 -16.07
N GLN A 133 -8.52 0.25 -16.09
CA GLN A 133 -9.10 1.19 -17.04
C GLN A 133 -8.99 2.61 -16.47
N ILE A 134 -8.10 3.43 -17.02
CA ILE A 134 -8.03 4.86 -16.69
C ILE A 134 -9.06 5.62 -17.53
N ILE A 135 -9.92 6.40 -16.87
CA ILE A 135 -11.02 7.14 -17.49
C ILE A 135 -10.89 8.63 -17.17
N ASN A 136 -11.18 9.48 -18.15
CA ASN A 136 -11.50 10.88 -17.87
C ASN A 136 -13.03 11.02 -17.81
N ASP A 137 -13.57 11.13 -16.59
CA ASP A 137 -15.01 11.28 -16.37
C ASP A 137 -15.32 12.63 -15.71
N PRO A 138 -15.80 13.63 -16.49
CA PRO A 138 -16.09 14.97 -15.97
C PRO A 138 -17.34 15.02 -15.08
N SER A 139 -18.05 13.90 -14.90
CA SER A 139 -19.20 13.82 -13.99
C SER A 139 -18.83 13.35 -12.58
N LEU A 140 -17.57 12.97 -12.34
CA LEU A 140 -17.08 12.67 -11.00
C LEU A 140 -17.08 13.90 -10.10
N PRO A 141 -17.13 13.70 -8.78
CA PRO A 141 -16.77 14.74 -7.84
C PRO A 141 -15.34 15.25 -8.08
N SER A 142 -15.09 16.51 -7.72
CA SER A 142 -13.77 17.11 -7.69
C SER A 142 -13.64 18.05 -6.51
N VAL A 143 -12.40 18.28 -6.08
CA VAL A 143 -12.08 19.18 -4.97
C VAL A 143 -11.18 20.32 -5.43
N ALA A 144 -11.37 21.48 -4.82
CA ALA A 144 -10.46 22.61 -4.91
C ALA A 144 -10.09 23.07 -3.52
N ASN A 145 -8.86 23.57 -3.34
CA ASN A 145 -8.34 24.00 -2.04
C ASN A 145 -8.47 22.91 -0.96
N TYR A 146 -8.24 21.65 -1.34
CA TYR A 146 -8.11 20.60 -0.33
C TYR A 146 -6.86 20.88 0.49
N SER A 147 -6.99 20.97 1.80
CA SER A 147 -5.86 21.12 2.70
C SER A 147 -6.15 20.55 4.07
N VAL A 148 -5.07 20.16 4.75
CA VAL A 148 -5.11 19.66 6.13
C VAL A 148 -4.12 20.42 7.00
N HIS A 149 -4.53 20.80 8.21
CA HIS A 149 -3.69 21.54 9.14
C HIS A 149 -3.84 21.04 10.58
N VAL A 150 -2.72 20.84 11.26
CA VAL A 150 -2.72 20.47 12.68
C VAL A 150 -2.83 21.71 13.55
N GLU A 151 -3.85 21.73 14.41
CA GLU A 151 -4.20 22.81 15.32
C GLU A 151 -4.10 22.36 16.79
N ASP A 152 -4.45 23.27 17.72
CA ASP A 152 -4.63 22.99 19.15
C ASP A 152 -3.46 22.25 19.82
N GLY A 153 -2.23 22.56 19.37
CA GLY A 153 -1.01 21.98 19.90
C GLY A 153 -0.81 20.51 19.52
N GLY A 154 -1.35 20.05 18.39
CA GLY A 154 -1.22 18.68 17.92
C GLY A 154 -2.45 17.81 18.13
N ASN A 155 -3.54 18.36 18.67
CA ASN A 155 -4.70 17.56 19.09
C ASN A 155 -5.86 17.61 18.11
N THR A 156 -5.90 18.58 17.21
CA THR A 156 -6.99 18.75 16.27
C THR A 156 -6.42 18.77 14.85
N LEU A 157 -7.03 18.03 13.93
CA LEU A 157 -6.78 18.16 12.50
C LEU A 157 -7.93 18.95 11.87
N HIS A 158 -7.63 20.10 11.30
CA HIS A 158 -8.55 20.82 10.43
C HIS A 158 -8.44 20.27 9.01
N VAL A 159 -9.55 19.83 8.44
CA VAL A 159 -9.67 19.32 7.07
C VAL A 159 -10.63 20.24 6.33
N GLU A 160 -10.17 20.85 5.25
CA GLU A 160 -11.00 21.73 4.42
C GLU A 160 -10.90 21.40 2.93
N ALA A 161 -12.03 21.51 2.23
CA ALA A 161 -12.09 21.38 0.79
C ALA A 161 -13.30 22.14 0.22
N HIS A 162 -13.20 22.58 -1.03
CA HIS A 162 -14.36 22.99 -1.81
C HIS A 162 -14.74 21.88 -2.79
N ILE A 163 -15.78 21.13 -2.44
CA ILE A 163 -16.27 19.98 -3.21
C ILE A 163 -17.20 20.48 -4.31
N THR A 164 -17.08 19.88 -5.49
CA THR A 164 -18.05 19.97 -6.60
C THR A 164 -18.44 18.56 -7.01
N ALA A 165 -19.73 18.21 -6.95
CA ALA A 165 -20.25 16.89 -7.33
C ALA A 165 -21.39 17.06 -8.34
N PRO A 166 -21.16 16.81 -9.65
CA PRO A 166 -22.17 16.97 -10.69
C PRO A 166 -23.46 16.18 -10.41
N ASN A 167 -23.34 14.96 -9.88
CA ASN A 167 -24.48 14.10 -9.53
C ASN A 167 -24.91 14.23 -8.06
N LYS A 168 -24.51 15.32 -7.41
CA LYS A 168 -24.75 15.66 -6.00
C LYS A 168 -24.03 14.74 -5.02
N ILE A 169 -23.56 15.32 -3.92
CA ILE A 169 -22.86 14.60 -2.86
C ILE A 169 -23.84 13.63 -2.17
N ALA A 170 -23.43 12.37 -2.03
CA ALA A 170 -24.09 11.39 -1.17
C ALA A 170 -23.39 11.32 0.20
N GLU A 171 -22.06 11.32 0.20
CA GLU A 171 -21.24 11.10 1.39
C GLU A 171 -19.83 11.68 1.17
N VAL A 172 -19.18 12.07 2.27
CA VAL A 172 -17.75 12.38 2.29
C VAL A 172 -17.10 11.57 3.40
N GLU A 173 -15.97 10.96 3.09
CA GLU A 173 -15.17 10.16 4.01
C GLU A 173 -13.80 10.83 4.20
N VAL A 174 -13.30 10.84 5.43
CA VAL A 174 -11.93 11.24 5.74
C VAL A 174 -11.23 10.08 6.43
N GLU A 175 -10.23 9.51 5.76
CA GLU A 175 -9.36 8.47 6.31
C GLU A 175 -8.00 9.06 6.66
N ILE A 176 -7.52 8.79 7.87
CA ILE A 176 -6.17 9.18 8.30
C ILE A 176 -5.33 7.91 8.39
N HIS A 177 -4.22 7.86 7.65
CA HIS A 177 -3.31 6.72 7.59
C HIS A 177 -1.92 7.08 8.10
N GLY A 178 -1.29 6.20 8.90
CA GLY A 178 0.04 6.41 9.46
C GLY A 178 0.33 5.49 10.65
N PRO A 179 1.11 5.94 11.66
CA PRO A 179 1.29 5.18 12.92
C PRO A 179 0.00 4.95 13.71
N TRP A 180 -1.09 5.59 13.28
CA TRP A 180 -2.44 5.48 13.79
C TRP A 180 -3.40 5.68 12.62
N GLU A 181 -4.49 4.91 12.63
CA GLU A 181 -5.47 4.87 11.57
C GLU A 181 -6.86 5.12 12.15
N GLU A 182 -7.62 6.03 11.55
CA GLU A 182 -9.03 6.28 11.88
C GLU A 182 -9.76 6.85 10.66
N GLU A 183 -11.04 6.51 10.56
CA GLU A 183 -11.93 6.85 9.44
C GLU A 183 -13.15 7.61 9.96
N PHE A 184 -13.57 8.63 9.22
CA PHE A 184 -14.68 9.50 9.57
C PHE A 184 -15.63 9.68 8.38
N GLU A 185 -16.82 9.10 8.50
CA GLU A 185 -17.92 9.28 7.54
C GLU A 185 -18.75 10.55 7.87
N TYR A 186 -19.13 11.29 6.83
CA TYR A 186 -19.99 12.47 6.92
C TYR A 186 -21.15 12.41 5.92
N ASP A 187 -22.38 12.37 6.45
CA ASP A 187 -23.64 12.33 5.70
C ASP A 187 -24.59 13.49 6.07
N ASP A 188 -24.01 14.63 6.50
CA ASP A 188 -24.75 15.78 7.00
C ASP A 188 -25.84 16.25 6.01
N VAL A 189 -27.06 16.47 6.50
CA VAL A 189 -28.21 16.96 5.71
C VAL A 189 -27.96 18.31 5.01
N ALA A 190 -26.97 19.08 5.46
CA ALA A 190 -26.57 20.34 4.84
C ALA A 190 -25.70 20.13 3.59
N MET A 191 -25.00 19.00 3.49
CA MET A 191 -24.09 18.61 2.42
C MET A 191 -24.75 17.66 1.42
N VAL A 192 -25.47 16.65 1.90
CA VAL A 192 -26.08 15.63 1.05
C VAL A 192 -27.08 16.26 0.08
N GLY A 193 -26.97 15.89 -1.20
CA GLY A 193 -27.80 16.41 -2.29
C GLY A 193 -27.32 17.74 -2.87
N GLN A 194 -26.26 18.35 -2.33
CA GLN A 194 -25.65 19.56 -2.92
C GLN A 194 -24.73 19.18 -4.08
N THR A 195 -24.66 20.03 -5.11
CA THR A 195 -23.68 19.89 -6.20
C THR A 195 -22.37 20.62 -5.92
N SER A 196 -22.31 21.41 -4.85
CA SER A 196 -21.13 22.10 -4.39
C SER A 196 -21.23 22.38 -2.89
N TYR A 197 -20.15 22.17 -2.14
CA TYR A 197 -20.13 22.32 -0.69
C TYR A 197 -18.75 22.72 -0.21
N HIS A 198 -18.68 23.63 0.76
CA HIS A 198 -17.44 23.90 1.47
C HIS A 198 -17.36 22.98 2.67
N PHE A 199 -16.59 21.91 2.52
CA PHE A 199 -16.31 20.95 3.57
C PHE A 199 -15.27 21.53 4.51
N SER A 200 -15.56 21.48 5.81
CA SER A 200 -14.68 22.00 6.86
C SER A 200 -14.99 21.25 8.15
N LYS A 201 -14.02 20.44 8.61
CA LYS A 201 -14.16 19.58 9.80
C LYS A 201 -12.95 19.68 10.69
N HIS A 202 -13.19 19.60 12.00
CA HIS A 202 -12.15 19.51 13.02
C HIS A 202 -12.23 18.11 13.61
N ILE A 203 -11.18 17.33 13.41
CA ILE A 203 -11.07 15.93 13.84
C ILE A 203 -10.17 15.89 15.07
N ASP A 204 -10.62 15.22 16.14
CA ASP A 204 -9.80 14.99 17.33
C ASP A 204 -8.76 13.91 17.04
N ILE A 205 -7.50 14.33 16.90
CA ILE A 205 -6.36 13.44 16.70
C ILE A 205 -5.52 13.33 17.97
N SER A 206 -6.03 13.68 19.16
CA SER A 206 -5.26 13.71 20.41
C SER A 206 -4.58 12.37 20.74
N ASN A 207 -5.19 11.26 20.35
CA ASN A 207 -4.65 9.91 20.55
C ASN A 207 -3.63 9.48 19.47
N ALA A 208 -3.54 10.20 18.34
CA ALA A 208 -2.59 9.90 17.28
C ALA A 208 -1.14 10.12 17.77
N PRO A 209 -0.23 9.15 17.64
CA PRO A 209 1.19 9.33 17.93
C PRO A 209 1.87 10.37 17.03
N SER A 210 3.07 10.83 17.40
CA SER A 210 3.89 11.61 16.47
C SER A 210 4.27 10.78 15.25
N GLY A 211 4.26 11.38 14.07
CA GLY A 211 4.44 10.67 12.81
C GLY A 211 4.07 11.47 11.58
N HIS A 212 4.38 10.88 10.42
CA HIS A 212 3.87 11.33 9.14
C HIS A 212 2.55 10.61 8.85
N TYR A 213 1.56 11.36 8.39
CA TYR A 213 0.23 10.85 8.09
C TYR A 213 -0.21 11.29 6.70
N HIS A 214 -0.89 10.39 6.00
CA HIS A 214 -1.65 10.68 4.79
C HIS A 214 -3.13 10.82 5.18
N VAL A 215 -3.85 11.72 4.51
CA VAL A 215 -5.28 11.98 4.74
C VAL A 215 -5.99 11.85 3.40
N HIS A 216 -6.81 10.82 3.28
CA HIS A 216 -7.62 10.59 2.09
C HIS A 216 -9.00 11.19 2.30
N LEU A 217 -9.45 11.97 1.32
CA LEU A 217 -10.77 12.56 1.26
C LEU A 217 -11.56 11.83 0.16
N GLY A 218 -12.39 10.88 0.56
CA GLY A 218 -13.32 10.17 -0.33
C GLY A 218 -14.60 10.98 -0.53
N ILE A 219 -15.09 11.09 -1.76
CA ILE A 219 -16.41 11.66 -2.07
C ILE A 219 -17.21 10.67 -2.91
N THR A 220 -18.36 10.26 -2.36
CA THR A 220 -19.35 9.45 -3.08
C THR A 220 -20.50 10.34 -3.54
N ASP A 221 -20.89 10.26 -4.80
CA ASP A 221 -22.06 10.96 -5.36
C ASP A 221 -23.34 10.11 -5.32
N GLN A 222 -24.51 10.71 -5.61
CA GLN A 222 -25.79 10.00 -5.56
C GLN A 222 -26.00 8.98 -6.69
N ASP A 223 -25.14 8.98 -7.70
CA ASP A 223 -25.09 7.94 -8.73
C ASP A 223 -24.18 6.77 -8.31
N GLY A 224 -23.55 6.85 -7.13
CA GLY A 224 -22.67 5.84 -6.56
C GLY A 224 -21.23 5.93 -7.06
N LYS A 225 -20.83 7.05 -7.68
CA LYS A 225 -19.44 7.24 -8.09
C LYS A 225 -18.63 7.71 -6.89
N ASN A 226 -17.51 7.06 -6.66
CA ASN A 226 -16.56 7.39 -5.61
C ASN A 226 -15.23 7.87 -6.23
N ILE A 227 -14.62 8.87 -5.59
CA ILE A 227 -13.31 9.40 -5.95
C ILE A 227 -12.60 9.88 -4.67
N GLU A 228 -11.30 9.69 -4.60
CA GLU A 228 -10.47 10.03 -3.45
C GLU A 228 -9.36 11.01 -3.83
N PHE A 229 -8.95 11.80 -2.83
CA PHE A 229 -7.87 12.77 -2.92
C PHE A 229 -6.98 12.69 -1.68
N GLU A 230 -5.67 12.82 -1.85
CA GLU A 230 -4.72 12.77 -0.74
C GLU A 230 -4.13 14.14 -0.38
N GLU A 231 -3.99 14.39 0.91
CA GLU A 231 -3.09 15.39 1.49
C GLU A 231 -2.29 14.75 2.63
N HIS A 232 -1.28 15.43 3.18
CA HIS A 232 -0.48 14.87 4.27
C HIS A 232 -0.17 15.87 5.37
N PHE A 233 0.11 15.36 6.58
CA PHE A 233 0.59 16.18 7.69
C PHE A 233 1.65 15.47 8.53
N ASN A 234 2.33 16.24 9.39
CA ASN A 234 3.22 15.71 10.42
C ASN A 234 2.70 16.13 11.79
N LYS A 235 2.68 15.19 12.73
CA LYS A 235 2.37 15.43 14.15
C LYS A 235 3.59 15.26 15.04
#